data_AF-A0A7G1IHF3-F1
#
_entry.id   AF-A0A7G1IHF3-F1
#
_cell.length_a   1.000
_cell.length_b   1.000
_cell.length_c   1.000
_cell.angle_alpha   90.00
_cell.angle_beta   90.00
_cell.angle_gamma   90.00
#
_symmetry.space_group_name_H-M   'P 1'
#
loop_
_entity.id
_entity.type
_entity.pdbx_description
1 polymer ?
#
loop_
_entity_poly.entity_id
_entity_poly.type
_entity_poly.pdbx_seq_one_letter_code
_entity_poly.pdbx_strand_id
1 'polypeptide(L)' 'MDTPSGLDVTSGEAPGDVVSADATLTLALPKIGMRNAPQVGSLYLADISVPRSVTAALGPQPPDFSASPILRVV' A
#
# COMPACT_ATOMS: atom_id res chain seq x y z
N MET A 1 2.40 2.01 -9.21
CA MET A 1 3.49 1.91 -8.20
C MET A 1 3.14 2.86 -7.08
N ASP A 2 3.31 2.44 -5.83
CA ASP A 2 2.84 3.07 -4.60
C ASP A 2 1.30 3.17 -4.46
N THR A 3 0.65 3.76 -5.46
CA THR A 3 -0.81 3.91 -5.56
C THR A 3 -1.25 3.82 -7.03
N PRO A 4 -2.53 3.53 -7.30
CA PRO A 4 -3.11 3.81 -8.60
C PRO A 4 -3.21 5.33 -8.82
N SER A 5 -2.69 5.83 -9.94
CA SER A 5 -2.74 7.26 -10.25
C SER A 5 -4.19 7.71 -10.38
N GLY A 6 -4.53 8.83 -9.74
CA GLY A 6 -5.88 9.41 -9.70
C GLY A 6 -6.73 9.00 -8.49
N LEU A 7 -6.35 7.95 -7.75
CA LEU A 7 -7.06 7.52 -6.55
C LEU A 7 -6.75 8.47 -5.38
N ASP A 8 -7.78 8.98 -4.69
CA ASP A 8 -7.60 9.60 -3.39
C ASP A 8 -7.30 8.50 -2.36
N VAL A 9 -6.05 8.43 -1.92
CA VAL A 9 -5.58 7.39 -1.00
C VAL A 9 -5.88 7.65 0.48
N THR A 10 -6.57 8.76 0.78
CA THR A 10 -7.10 9.04 2.12
C THR A 10 -8.56 8.62 2.21
N SER A 11 -9.40 9.04 1.26
CA SER A 11 -10.84 8.73 1.25
C SER A 11 -11.18 7.41 0.56
N GLY A 12 -10.37 7.00 -0.42
CA GLY A 12 -10.66 5.90 -1.34
C GLY A 12 -11.53 6.31 -2.53
N GLU A 13 -11.85 7.60 -2.68
CA GLU A 13 -12.64 8.10 -3.80
C GLU A 13 -11.84 8.18 -5.11
N ALA A 14 -12.57 8.05 -6.22
CA ALA A 14 -12.08 8.20 -7.57
C ALA A 14 -12.78 9.40 -8.23
N PRO A 15 -12.38 10.65 -7.94
CA PRO A 15 -13.09 11.85 -8.36
C PRO A 15 -12.99 12.16 -9.87
N GLY A 16 -12.28 11.32 -10.63
CA GLY A 16 -12.06 11.44 -12.06
C GLY A 16 -11.45 10.14 -12.61
N ASP A 17 -10.59 10.27 -13.62
CA ASP A 17 -9.89 9.12 -14.19
C ASP A 17 -8.90 8.51 -13.18
N VAL A 18 -9.03 7.21 -12.95
CA VAL A 18 -8.13 6.43 -12.08
C VAL A 18 -7.63 5.21 -12.83
N VAL A 19 -6.32 4.95 -12.72
CA VAL A 19 -5.73 3.73 -13.26
C VAL A 19 -6.32 2.52 -12.55
N SER A 20 -6.89 1.59 -13.30
CA SER A 20 -7.24 0.26 -12.77
C SER A 20 -6.02 -0.65 -12.91
N ALA A 21 -5.33 -0.94 -11.81
CA ALA A 21 -4.14 -1.78 -11.81
C ALA A 21 -4.47 -3.26 -11.63
N ASP A 22 -3.76 -4.14 -12.33
CA ASP A 22 -3.78 -5.58 -12.02
C ASP A 22 -3.11 -5.88 -10.67
N ALA A 23 -2.07 -5.09 -10.34
CA ALA A 23 -1.37 -5.14 -9.06
C ALA A 23 -0.78 -3.79 -8.67
N THR A 24 -0.74 -3.52 -7.37
CA THR A 24 -0.11 -2.35 -6.77
C THR A 24 0.95 -2.76 -5.76
N LEU A 25 2.19 -2.28 -5.93
CA LEU A 25 3.24 -2.35 -4.91
C LEU A 25 3.24 -1.05 -4.11
N THR A 26 2.75 -1.07 -2.87
CA THR A 26 2.75 0.09 -1.95
C THR A 26 4.06 0.20 -1.19
N LEU A 27 4.45 1.42 -0.82
CA LEU A 27 5.67 1.75 -0.11
C LEU A 27 5.38 2.18 1.32
N ALA A 28 6.35 1.93 2.23
CA ALA A 28 6.28 2.19 3.67
C ALA A 28 5.14 1.46 4.41
N LEU A 29 3.88 1.87 4.20
CA LEU A 29 2.68 1.21 4.72
C LEU A 29 1.51 1.39 3.73
N PRO A 30 0.52 0.48 3.69
CA PRO A 30 -0.70 0.69 2.92
C PRO A 30 -1.45 1.95 3.34
N LYS A 31 -1.91 2.74 2.35
CA LYS A 31 -2.72 3.94 2.62
C LYS A 31 -4.19 3.54 2.81
N ILE A 32 -4.88 4.21 3.73
CA ILE A 32 -6.21 3.77 4.21
C ILE A 32 -7.26 3.74 3.10
N GLY A 33 -7.24 4.68 2.16
CA GLY A 33 -8.14 4.73 1.01
C GLY A 33 -7.95 3.58 0.03
N MET A 34 -6.84 2.83 0.12
CA MET A 34 -6.60 1.66 -0.74
C MET A 34 -7.30 0.39 -0.25
N ARG A 35 -7.81 0.35 1.00
CA ARG A 35 -8.29 -0.88 1.63
C ARG A 35 -9.42 -1.56 0.86
N ASN A 36 -10.29 -0.78 0.21
CA ASN A 36 -11.46 -1.27 -0.51
C ASN A 36 -11.56 -0.70 -1.94
N ALA A 37 -10.50 -0.05 -2.44
CA ALA A 37 -10.52 0.55 -3.77
C ALA A 37 -10.28 -0.54 -4.84
N PRO A 38 -11.26 -0.84 -5.72
CA PRO A 38 -11.12 -1.90 -6.72
C PRO A 38 -9.98 -1.65 -7.71
N GLN A 39 -9.60 -0.38 -7.89
CA GLN A 39 -8.52 0.05 -8.79
C GLN A 39 -7.12 -0.41 -8.33
N VAL A 40 -6.97 -0.90 -7.11
CA VAL A 40 -5.69 -1.33 -6.52
C VAL A 40 -5.21 -2.67 -7.09
N GLY A 41 -6.13 -3.55 -7.48
CA GLY A 41 -5.81 -4.92 -7.86
C GLY A 41 -5.18 -5.71 -6.71
N SER A 42 -4.25 -6.61 -7.02
CA SER A 42 -3.47 -7.32 -5.99
C SER A 42 -2.53 -6.37 -5.25
N LEU A 43 -2.62 -6.28 -3.92
CA LEU A 43 -1.78 -5.38 -3.13
C LEU A 43 -0.56 -6.09 -2.56
N TYR A 44 0.61 -5.52 -2.84
CA TYR A 44 1.90 -5.93 -2.30
C TYR A 44 2.55 -4.80 -1.53
N LEU A 45 3.34 -5.12 -0.52
CA LEU A 45 4.15 -4.18 0.26
C LEU A 45 5.62 -4.51 0.07
N ALA A 46 6.44 -3.51 -0.26
CA ALA A 46 7.89 -3.66 -0.41
C ALA A 46 8.64 -3.25 0.86
N ASP A 47 9.69 -4.00 1.18
CA ASP A 47 10.74 -3.54 2.09
C ASP A 47 11.63 -2.52 1.39
N ILE A 48 11.36 -1.24 1.64
CA ILE A 48 12.22 -0.13 1.19
C ILE A 48 13.19 0.33 2.29
N SER A 49 13.47 -0.54 3.27
CA SER A 49 14.35 -0.27 4.40
C SER A 49 13.86 0.87 5.31
N VAL A 50 12.54 1.02 5.47
CA VAL A 50 11.98 1.91 6.50
C VAL A 50 12.39 1.37 7.88
N PRO A 51 13.01 2.18 8.76
CA PRO A 51 13.35 1.73 10.09
C PRO A 51 12.10 1.25 10.86
N ARG A 52 12.19 0.09 11.51
CA ARG A 52 11.07 -0.51 12.26
C ARG A 52 10.46 0.43 13.31
N SER A 53 11.27 1.32 13.89
CA SER A 53 10.84 2.33 14.85
C SER A 53 9.84 3.34 14.27
N VAL A 54 9.96 3.66 12.98
CA VAL A 54 9.08 4.62 12.29
C VAL A 54 7.67 4.05 12.16
N THR A 55 7.54 2.81 11.68
CA THR A 55 6.22 2.18 11.52
C THR A 55 5.61 1.80 12.86
N ALA A 56 6.42 1.37 13.84
CA ALA A 56 5.95 1.06 15.19
C ALA A 56 5.31 2.28 15.89
N ALA A 57 5.82 3.49 15.62
CA ALA A 57 5.26 4.72 16.17
C ALA A 57 3.86 5.08 15.60
N LEU A 58 3.47 4.50 14.47
CA LEU A 58 2.20 4.78 13.79
C LEU A 58 1.07 3.84 14.21
N GLY A 59 1.34 2.84 15.05
CA GLY A 59 0.35 1.92 15.62
C GLY A 59 0.49 0.46 15.16
N PRO A 60 0.59 0.17 13.84
CA PRO A 60 0.78 -1.20 13.38
C PRO A 60 2.16 -1.74 13.77
N GLN A 61 2.22 -3.03 14.08
CA GLN A 61 3.51 -3.72 14.12
C GLN A 61 4.16 -3.68 12.73
N PRO A 62 5.48 -3.47 12.65
CA PRO A 62 6.20 -3.53 11.38
C PRO A 62 5.95 -4.89 10.71
N PRO A 63 5.74 -4.94 9.38
CA PRO A 63 5.69 -6.21 8.65
C PRO A 63 7.00 -6.98 8.79
N ASP A 64 6.92 -8.30 8.82
CA ASP A 64 8.11 -9.16 8.80
C ASP A 64 8.49 -9.52 7.36
N PHE A 65 9.61 -8.95 6.88
CA PHE A 65 10.18 -9.23 5.57
C PHE A 65 11.27 -10.31 5.60
N SER A 66 11.45 -11.04 6.70
CA SER A 66 12.52 -12.05 6.86
C SER A 66 12.51 -13.13 5.77
N ALA A 67 11.33 -13.49 5.25
CA ALA A 67 11.16 -14.50 4.21
C ALA A 67 11.20 -13.95 2.77
N SER A 68 10.89 -12.67 2.57
CA SER A 68 10.79 -12.04 1.24
C SER A 68 10.81 -10.51 1.36
N PRO A 69 11.49 -9.77 0.46
CA PRO A 69 11.44 -8.31 0.42
C PRO A 69 10.10 -7.76 -0.09
N ILE A 70 9.18 -8.62 -0.54
CA ILE A 70 7.84 -8.25 -0.99
C ILE A 70 6.82 -9.18 -0.33
N LEU A 71 5.82 -8.60 0.33
CA LEU A 71 4.72 -9.31 0.98
C LEU A 71 3.40 -9.02 0.27
N ARG A 72 2.57 -10.05 0.08
CA ARG A 72 1.18 -9.86 -0.38
C ARG A 72 0.30 -9.51 0.81
N VAL A 73 -0.48 -8.43 0.71
CA VAL A 73 -1.28 -7.87 1.82
C VAL A 73 -2.74 -8.32 1.75
N VAL A 74 -3.29 -8.42 0.54
CA VAL A 74 -4.64 -8.94 0.23
C VAL A 74 -4.60 -9.70 -1.08
#